data_AF-A0A4V2N6Z5-F1
#
_entry.id   AF-A0A4V2N6Z5-F1
#
_cell.length_a   1.000
_cell.length_b   1.000
_cell.length_c   1.000
_cell.angle_alpha   90.00
_cell.angle_beta   90.00
_cell.angle_gamma   90.00
#
_symmetry.space_group_name_H-M   'P 1'
#
loop_
_entity.id
_entity.type
_entity.pdbx_description
1 polymer ?
#
loop_
_entity_poly.entity_id
_entity_poly.type
_entity_poly.pdbx_seq_one_letter_code
_entity_poly.pdbx_strand_id
1 'polypeptide(L)'
;MADFPWNNNFGTPTPAPAPVDDSEPVNEAGQADDSENWSASDEDSQPDVQPEETDSVDETTPDREEETSVKGAKTTRRKTVKKNSSFPHLEAASYAKIKDMLDVLSDDRTANIAKILCETSKTDAPVLLEVLTETKTRKRVAEFSKFVKELAGAQPSDLKMRLAFAFMEDKTLSKTLFAVLNAAEPDRGFGRASGEPMKDVNAVAEHWGDGVDLSVVEKLKI
;
A
#
# COMPACT_ATOMS: atom_id res chain seq x y z
N MET A 1 13.90 67.27 -11.53
CA MET A 1 13.03 66.37 -12.32
C MET A 1 13.90 65.75 -13.39
N ALA A 2 14.01 64.43 -13.41
CA ALA A 2 14.86 63.70 -14.35
C ALA A 2 14.04 63.32 -15.59
N ASP A 3 14.52 63.72 -16.77
CA ASP A 3 13.98 63.34 -18.07
C ASP A 3 14.31 61.87 -18.37
N PHE A 4 13.29 61.02 -18.43
CA PHE A 4 13.39 59.65 -18.91
C PHE A 4 13.04 59.61 -20.41
N PRO A 5 13.98 59.25 -21.31
CA PRO A 5 13.64 59.03 -22.71
C PRO A 5 12.95 57.68 -22.88
N TRP A 6 11.65 57.73 -23.18
CA TRP A 6 10.89 56.61 -23.73
C TRP A 6 11.46 56.24 -25.11
N ASN A 7 12.16 55.11 -25.21
CA ASN A 7 12.52 54.52 -26.50
C ASN A 7 11.44 53.49 -26.90
N ASN A 8 10.48 53.95 -27.70
CA ASN A 8 9.47 53.11 -28.35
C ASN A 8 10.12 52.31 -29.50
N ASN A 9 10.54 51.08 -29.23
CA ASN A 9 10.97 50.14 -30.27
C ASN A 9 9.76 49.37 -30.84
N PHE A 10 8.81 50.08 -31.46
CA PHE A 10 7.77 49.48 -32.30
C PHE A 10 8.21 49.59 -33.75
N GLY A 11 8.81 48.53 -34.29
CA GLY A 11 9.14 48.53 -35.71
C GLY A 11 10.12 47.47 -36.19
N THR A 12 9.80 46.19 -36.05
CA THR A 12 10.20 45.19 -37.05
C THR A 12 9.09 44.12 -37.19
N PRO A 13 8.52 43.90 -38.38
CA PRO A 13 7.59 42.80 -38.59
C PRO A 13 8.35 41.47 -38.54
N THR A 14 7.84 40.52 -37.75
CA THR A 14 8.28 39.13 -37.74
C THR A 14 8.08 38.53 -39.15
N PRO A 15 9.11 38.00 -39.81
CA PRO A 15 8.92 37.29 -41.08
C PRO A 15 8.14 35.98 -40.84
N ALA A 16 7.20 35.69 -41.74
CA ALA A 16 6.28 34.56 -41.70
C ALA A 16 7.00 33.19 -41.64
N PRO A 17 6.38 32.15 -41.07
CA PRO A 17 6.93 30.79 -41.07
C PRO A 17 7.02 30.25 -42.52
N ALA A 18 8.16 29.70 -42.87
CA ALA A 18 8.36 28.99 -44.14
C ALA A 18 7.51 27.70 -44.18
N PRO A 19 7.03 27.28 -45.36
CA PRO A 19 6.20 26.09 -45.51
C PRO A 19 6.97 24.81 -45.14
N VAL A 20 6.26 23.89 -44.48
CA VAL A 20 6.66 22.50 -44.24
C VAL A 20 6.97 21.80 -45.56
N ASP A 21 8.16 21.21 -45.65
CA ASP A 21 8.57 20.34 -46.75
C ASP A 21 8.55 18.89 -46.24
N ASP A 22 7.61 18.13 -46.78
CA ASP A 22 7.40 16.70 -46.58
C ASP A 22 8.25 15.98 -47.64
N SER A 23 9.43 15.49 -47.27
CA SER A 23 10.24 14.59 -48.10
C SER A 23 11.24 13.81 -47.25
N GLU A 24 10.95 12.52 -47.10
CA GLU A 24 11.85 11.48 -46.60
C GLU A 24 13.14 11.40 -47.45
N PRO A 25 14.28 11.04 -46.84
CA PRO A 25 15.28 10.26 -47.53
C PRO A 25 15.19 8.79 -47.10
N VAL A 26 14.75 7.97 -48.05
CA VAL A 26 14.95 6.52 -48.10
C VAL A 26 16.46 6.26 -48.20
N ASN A 27 17.01 5.51 -47.25
CA ASN A 27 18.22 4.74 -47.45
C ASN A 27 18.14 3.41 -46.69
N GLU A 28 17.63 2.45 -47.44
CA GLU A 28 17.79 1.01 -47.37
C GLU A 28 19.27 0.59 -47.26
N ALA A 29 19.61 -0.15 -46.20
CA ALA A 29 20.60 -1.24 -46.19
C ALA A 29 20.76 -1.78 -44.77
N GLY A 30 20.20 -2.96 -44.49
CA GLY A 30 20.37 -3.61 -43.19
C GLY A 30 19.51 -4.85 -43.03
N GLN A 31 19.67 -5.80 -43.96
CA GLN A 31 19.02 -7.10 -43.98
C GLN A 31 19.71 -8.04 -42.99
N ALA A 32 18.96 -8.47 -41.96
CA ALA A 32 19.11 -9.70 -41.16
C ALA A 32 17.84 -9.72 -40.27
N ASP A 33 16.75 -10.37 -40.66
CA ASP A 33 16.56 -11.83 -40.60
C ASP A 33 17.12 -12.42 -39.30
N ASP A 34 16.31 -12.46 -38.25
CA ASP A 34 15.76 -13.75 -37.85
C ASP A 34 14.50 -13.55 -36.98
N SER A 35 13.48 -14.31 -37.35
CA SER A 35 12.17 -14.41 -36.71
C SER A 35 12.25 -14.84 -35.25
N GLU A 36 11.72 -14.03 -34.33
CA GLU A 36 11.40 -14.50 -32.97
C GLU A 36 10.14 -15.39 -33.03
N ASN A 37 10.40 -16.66 -33.34
CA ASN A 37 9.46 -17.76 -33.29
C ASN A 37 8.83 -17.87 -31.90
N TRP A 38 7.52 -17.64 -31.83
CA TRP A 38 6.69 -18.10 -30.72
C TRP A 38 6.59 -19.62 -30.81
N SER A 39 7.27 -20.32 -29.90
CA SER A 39 6.99 -21.74 -29.68
C SER A 39 6.81 -21.97 -28.19
N ALA A 40 5.54 -22.25 -27.85
CA ALA A 40 5.17 -22.97 -26.66
C ALA A 40 5.89 -24.32 -26.67
N SER A 41 6.51 -24.65 -25.55
CA SER A 41 6.91 -26.02 -25.25
C SER A 41 6.46 -26.30 -23.82
N ASP A 42 5.22 -26.79 -23.73
CA ASP A 42 4.83 -27.75 -22.73
C ASP A 42 5.75 -28.96 -22.90
N GLU A 43 6.55 -29.28 -21.89
CA GLU A 43 7.06 -30.63 -21.75
C GLU A 43 7.28 -30.98 -20.27
N ASP A 44 6.40 -31.87 -19.83
CA ASP A 44 6.61 -32.96 -18.88
C ASP A 44 7.57 -32.78 -17.71
N SER A 45 6.99 -32.75 -16.51
CA SER A 45 7.60 -33.33 -15.31
C SER A 45 6.51 -33.98 -14.46
N GLN A 46 6.12 -35.18 -14.86
CA GLN A 46 5.49 -36.17 -13.99
C GLN A 46 6.50 -36.60 -12.91
N PRO A 47 6.11 -36.61 -11.63
CA PRO A 47 6.56 -37.64 -10.72
C PRO A 47 5.49 -38.74 -10.60
N ASP A 48 5.97 -39.94 -10.87
CA ASP A 48 5.35 -41.25 -10.66
C ASP A 48 4.78 -41.38 -9.24
N VAL A 49 3.48 -41.66 -9.12
CA VAL A 49 2.89 -42.17 -7.87
C VAL A 49 1.88 -43.25 -8.23
N GLN A 50 2.35 -44.50 -8.22
CA GLN A 50 1.44 -45.64 -8.18
C GLN A 50 0.81 -45.80 -6.79
N PRO A 51 -0.44 -46.34 -6.74
CA PRO A 51 -1.24 -46.44 -5.53
C PRO A 51 -1.01 -47.77 -4.81
N GLU A 52 -1.10 -47.75 -3.48
CA GLU A 52 -1.53 -48.94 -2.73
C GLU A 52 -2.68 -48.55 -1.80
N GLU A 53 -3.86 -49.08 -2.15
CA GLU A 53 -4.95 -49.29 -1.21
C GLU A 53 -4.53 -50.33 -0.18
N THR A 54 -4.68 -50.03 1.10
CA THR A 54 -5.11 -51.03 2.08
C THR A 54 -6.13 -50.41 3.01
N ASP A 55 -7.38 -50.63 2.64
CA ASP A 55 -8.49 -51.08 3.48
C ASP A 55 -8.14 -51.35 4.96
N SER A 56 -8.85 -50.71 5.89
CA SER A 56 -9.62 -51.40 6.93
C SER A 56 -10.30 -50.43 7.88
N VAL A 57 -11.62 -50.58 7.91
CA VAL A 57 -12.61 -49.98 8.81
C VAL A 57 -12.59 -50.73 10.14
N ASP A 58 -12.64 -50.02 11.28
CA ASP A 58 -13.25 -50.49 12.55
C ASP A 58 -13.41 -49.24 13.46
N GLU A 59 -14.60 -48.65 13.58
CA GLU A 59 -15.58 -48.96 14.65
C GLU A 59 -14.87 -49.17 16.00
N THR A 60 -15.06 -48.35 17.04
CA THR A 60 -16.26 -48.46 17.88
C THR A 60 -16.26 -47.35 18.93
N THR A 61 -17.27 -46.51 18.86
CA THR A 61 -17.84 -45.74 19.98
C THR A 61 -18.37 -46.71 21.03
N PRO A 62 -18.23 -46.45 22.34
CA PRO A 62 -19.27 -46.85 23.27
C PRO A 62 -19.88 -45.61 23.89
N ASP A 63 -21.06 -45.27 23.40
CA ASP A 63 -22.08 -44.60 24.17
C ASP A 63 -22.63 -45.60 25.19
N ARG A 64 -22.52 -45.31 26.49
CA ARG A 64 -23.45 -45.89 27.48
C ARG A 64 -23.50 -45.07 28.76
N GLU A 65 -24.63 -44.40 28.92
CA GLU A 65 -25.16 -43.91 30.19
C GLU A 65 -25.36 -45.08 31.18
N GLU A 66 -24.88 -44.92 32.41
CA GLU A 66 -25.45 -45.59 33.58
C GLU A 66 -25.56 -44.60 34.74
N GLU A 67 -26.78 -44.13 34.97
CA GLU A 67 -27.19 -43.63 36.28
C GLU A 67 -27.24 -44.81 37.26
N THR A 68 -26.46 -44.79 38.33
CA THR A 68 -26.91 -45.38 39.60
C THR A 68 -26.49 -44.52 40.79
N SER A 69 -27.48 -44.20 41.60
CA SER A 69 -27.44 -43.41 42.82
C SER A 69 -26.64 -44.10 43.94
N VAL A 70 -25.73 -43.36 44.59
CA VAL A 70 -25.37 -43.64 46.00
C VAL A 70 -25.22 -42.34 46.80
N LYS A 71 -26.10 -42.18 47.80
CA LYS A 71 -26.03 -41.19 48.88
C LYS A 71 -24.74 -41.39 49.70
N GLY A 72 -23.98 -40.31 49.93
CA GLY A 72 -22.92 -40.33 50.95
C GLY A 72 -21.98 -39.13 50.94
N ALA A 73 -22.26 -38.15 51.80
CA ALA A 73 -21.39 -37.15 52.43
C ALA A 73 -19.94 -36.97 51.94
N LYS A 74 -19.63 -35.78 51.40
CA LYS A 74 -18.61 -34.81 51.88
C LYS A 74 -18.51 -33.69 50.86
N THR A 75 -18.79 -32.45 51.27
CA THR A 75 -18.58 -31.25 50.46
C THR A 75 -17.09 -30.97 50.32
N THR A 76 -16.41 -31.77 49.51
CA THR A 76 -15.07 -31.44 49.02
C THR A 76 -15.24 -30.28 48.07
N ARG A 77 -14.77 -29.10 48.50
CA ARG A 77 -14.66 -27.88 47.70
C ARG A 77 -14.04 -28.26 46.35
N ARG A 78 -14.87 -28.36 45.30
CA ARG A 78 -14.41 -28.59 43.93
C ARG A 78 -13.44 -27.46 43.63
N LYS A 79 -12.15 -27.79 43.56
CA LYS A 79 -11.14 -26.91 43.00
C LYS A 79 -11.56 -26.77 41.54
N THR A 80 -12.18 -25.64 41.19
CA THR A 80 -12.44 -25.29 39.80
C THR A 80 -11.11 -25.36 39.11
N VAL A 81 -10.90 -26.43 38.35
CA VAL A 81 -9.79 -26.55 37.41
C VAL A 81 -9.97 -25.34 36.50
N LYS A 82 -9.10 -24.34 36.65
CA LYS A 82 -9.00 -23.26 35.67
C LYS A 82 -8.84 -24.00 34.35
N LYS A 83 -9.85 -23.93 33.49
CA LYS A 83 -9.71 -24.37 32.11
C LYS A 83 -8.61 -23.47 31.57
N ASN A 84 -7.41 -24.02 31.45
CA ASN A 84 -6.32 -23.39 30.73
C ASN A 84 -6.77 -23.43 29.28
N SER A 85 -7.56 -22.43 28.90
CA SER A 85 -7.96 -22.20 27.53
C SER A 85 -6.70 -22.22 26.69
N SER A 86 -6.61 -23.19 25.77
CA SER A 86 -5.55 -23.26 24.76
C SER A 86 -5.56 -22.02 23.85
N PHE A 87 -6.69 -21.31 23.81
CA PHE A 87 -6.80 -20.06 23.09
C PHE A 87 -6.10 -18.93 23.85
N PRO A 88 -5.20 -18.17 23.17
CA PRO A 88 -4.58 -17.00 23.75
C PRO A 88 -5.68 -16.02 24.19
N HIS A 89 -5.59 -15.55 25.44
CA HIS A 89 -6.50 -14.54 25.93
C HIS A 89 -6.11 -13.19 25.32
N LEU A 90 -7.01 -12.64 24.51
CA LEU A 90 -6.84 -11.32 23.90
C LEU A 90 -7.73 -10.34 24.66
N GLU A 91 -7.15 -9.20 25.08
CA GLU A 91 -7.91 -8.11 25.70
C GLU A 91 -9.02 -7.64 24.75
N ALA A 92 -10.20 -7.33 25.29
CA ALA A 92 -11.37 -6.95 24.48
C ALA A 92 -11.07 -5.73 23.58
N ALA A 93 -10.25 -4.78 24.07
CA ALA A 93 -9.80 -3.62 23.30
C ALA A 93 -8.90 -4.01 22.11
N SER A 94 -8.00 -4.97 22.30
CA SER A 94 -7.15 -5.48 21.22
C SER A 94 -7.98 -6.21 20.16
N TYR A 95 -9.01 -6.94 20.58
CA TYR A 95 -9.91 -7.65 19.65
C TYR A 95 -10.70 -6.66 18.81
N ALA A 96 -11.29 -5.64 19.45
CA ALA A 96 -12.01 -4.56 18.76
C ALA A 96 -11.10 -3.86 17.74
N LYS A 97 -9.87 -3.51 18.13
CA LYS A 97 -8.91 -2.85 17.23
C LYS A 97 -8.52 -3.72 16.03
N ILE A 98 -8.30 -5.02 16.22
CA ILE A 98 -8.02 -5.96 15.13
C ILE A 98 -9.20 -6.05 14.17
N LYS A 99 -10.43 -6.16 14.71
CA LYS A 99 -11.64 -6.22 13.91
C LYS A 99 -11.85 -4.93 13.10
N ASP A 100 -11.79 -3.78 13.75
CA ASP A 100 -11.96 -2.47 13.10
C ASP A 100 -10.96 -2.28 11.95
N MET A 101 -9.75 -2.80 12.11
CA MET A 101 -8.72 -2.70 11.08
C MET A 101 -8.91 -3.68 9.94
N LEU A 102 -9.42 -4.90 10.19
CA LEU A 102 -9.85 -5.79 9.12
C LEU A 102 -10.99 -5.18 8.30
N ASP A 103 -11.94 -4.53 8.97
CA ASP A 103 -13.04 -3.83 8.31
C ASP A 103 -12.50 -2.67 7.45
N VAL A 104 -11.55 -1.89 7.98
CA VAL A 104 -10.88 -0.80 7.25
C VAL A 104 -10.03 -1.31 6.08
N LEU A 105 -9.32 -2.43 6.22
CA LEU A 105 -8.51 -3.05 5.17
C LEU A 105 -9.33 -3.79 4.11
N SER A 106 -10.62 -3.99 4.34
CA SER A 106 -11.52 -4.58 3.32
C SER A 106 -11.88 -3.59 2.22
N ASP A 107 -11.61 -2.30 2.41
CA ASP A 107 -11.73 -1.26 1.40
C ASP A 107 -10.49 -1.21 0.51
N ASP A 108 -10.66 -1.32 -0.82
CA ASP A 108 -9.57 -1.41 -1.79
C ASP A 108 -8.63 -0.19 -1.74
N ARG A 109 -9.17 1.01 -1.54
CA ARG A 109 -8.37 2.24 -1.40
C ARG A 109 -7.45 2.13 -0.19
N THR A 110 -8.00 1.71 0.94
CA THR A 110 -7.24 1.53 2.18
C THR A 110 -6.22 0.40 2.08
N ALA A 111 -6.60 -0.74 1.50
CA ALA A 111 -5.71 -1.87 1.26
C ALA A 111 -4.50 -1.48 0.39
N ASN A 112 -4.72 -0.67 -0.65
CA ASN A 112 -3.64 -0.16 -1.50
C ASN A 112 -2.70 0.79 -0.76
N ILE A 113 -3.22 1.67 0.09
CA ILE A 113 -2.40 2.54 0.94
C ILE A 113 -1.59 1.70 1.94
N ALA A 114 -2.22 0.72 2.58
CA ALA A 114 -1.55 -0.19 3.50
C ALA A 114 -0.43 -0.98 2.79
N LYS A 115 -0.70 -1.51 1.59
CA LYS A 115 0.28 -2.20 0.75
C LYS A 115 1.52 -1.36 0.49
N ILE A 116 1.34 -0.08 0.13
CA ILE A 116 2.44 0.87 -0.10
C ILE A 116 3.26 1.08 1.17
N LEU A 117 2.60 1.34 2.30
CA LEU A 117 3.27 1.60 3.59
C LEU A 117 3.94 0.35 4.16
N CYS A 118 3.41 -0.84 3.84
CA CYS A 118 3.97 -2.14 4.22
C CYS A 118 5.07 -2.63 3.26
N GLU A 119 5.31 -1.95 2.12
CA GLU A 119 6.29 -2.39 1.12
C GLU A 119 6.05 -3.84 0.63
N THR A 120 4.79 -4.24 0.51
CA THR A 120 4.39 -5.60 0.13
C THR A 120 3.67 -5.62 -1.21
N SER A 121 3.68 -6.77 -1.88
CA SER A 121 2.85 -7.00 -3.07
C SER A 121 1.45 -7.51 -2.73
N LYS A 122 1.27 -8.00 -1.49
CA LYS A 122 0.04 -8.64 -1.02
C LYS A 122 -1.05 -7.61 -0.73
N THR A 123 -2.31 -7.98 -0.96
CA THR A 123 -3.48 -7.11 -0.77
C THR A 123 -4.52 -7.71 0.18
N ASP A 124 -4.37 -8.97 0.56
CA ASP A 124 -5.30 -9.64 1.46
C ASP A 124 -5.31 -8.98 2.83
N ALA A 125 -6.49 -8.54 3.30
CA ALA A 125 -6.63 -7.82 4.56
C ALA A 125 -5.99 -8.53 5.78
N PRO A 126 -6.14 -9.87 5.99
CA PRO A 126 -5.49 -10.55 7.09
C PRO A 126 -3.96 -10.53 7.00
N VAL A 127 -3.42 -10.60 5.78
CA VAL A 127 -1.98 -10.61 5.55
C VAL A 127 -1.40 -9.21 5.71
N LEU A 128 -2.09 -8.18 5.23
CA LEU A 128 -1.73 -6.79 5.48
C LEU A 128 -1.77 -6.47 6.99
N LEU A 129 -2.78 -6.96 7.70
CA LEU A 129 -2.88 -6.83 9.15
C LEU A 129 -1.66 -7.45 9.85
N GLU A 130 -1.27 -8.67 9.46
CA GLU A 130 -0.07 -9.33 10.01
C GLU A 130 1.18 -8.45 9.81
N VAL A 131 1.42 -7.96 8.59
CA VAL A 131 2.58 -7.10 8.29
C VAL A 131 2.52 -5.77 9.06
N LEU A 132 1.33 -5.21 9.25
CA LEU A 132 1.13 -3.99 10.06
C LEU A 132 1.45 -4.21 11.55
N THR A 133 1.49 -5.45 12.05
CA THR A 133 1.94 -5.73 13.43
C THR A 133 3.45 -5.79 13.58
N GLU A 134 4.20 -5.91 12.47
CA GLU A 134 5.66 -5.99 12.51
C GLU A 134 6.27 -4.70 13.07
N THR A 135 7.32 -4.83 13.89
CA THR A 135 7.92 -3.69 14.61
C THR A 135 8.45 -2.61 13.67
N LYS A 136 9.02 -2.98 12.51
CA LYS A 136 9.54 -2.02 11.52
C LYS A 136 8.39 -1.27 10.83
N THR A 137 7.39 -2.01 10.37
CA THR A 137 6.20 -1.47 9.70
C THR A 137 5.43 -0.54 10.62
N ARG A 138 5.21 -0.91 11.89
CA ARG A 138 4.53 -0.05 12.87
C ARG A 138 5.22 1.29 13.04
N LYS A 139 6.55 1.29 13.17
CA LYS A 139 7.34 2.54 13.31
C LYS A 139 7.17 3.42 12.07
N ARG A 140 7.34 2.83 10.89
CA ARG A 140 7.18 3.56 9.62
C ARG A 140 5.78 4.14 9.46
N VAL A 141 4.72 3.36 9.70
CA VAL A 141 3.33 3.83 9.60
C VAL A 141 3.06 4.93 10.62
N ALA A 142 3.60 4.82 11.84
CA ALA A 142 3.47 5.86 12.86
C ALA A 142 4.19 7.17 12.48
N GLU A 143 5.41 7.09 11.96
CA GLU A 143 6.19 8.23 11.47
C GLU A 143 5.52 8.90 10.27
N PHE A 144 5.08 8.09 9.30
CA PHE A 144 4.37 8.59 8.12
C PHE A 144 3.03 9.21 8.49
N SER A 145 2.28 8.63 9.44
CA SER A 145 1.04 9.24 9.94
C SER A 145 1.28 10.59 10.61
N LYS A 146 2.35 10.71 11.41
CA LYS A 146 2.73 11.98 12.03
C LYS A 146 3.02 13.03 10.96
N PHE A 147 3.82 12.68 9.96
CA PHE A 147 4.11 13.56 8.83
C PHE A 147 2.85 13.99 8.10
N VAL A 148 1.98 13.06 7.73
CA VAL A 148 0.73 13.35 7.04
C VAL A 148 -0.22 14.25 7.84
N LYS A 149 -0.32 14.04 9.16
CA LYS A 149 -1.09 14.94 10.05
C LYS A 149 -0.56 16.37 10.04
N GLU A 150 0.76 16.53 9.94
CA GLU A 150 1.39 17.84 9.82
C GLU A 150 1.08 18.50 8.46
N LEU A 151 0.70 17.75 7.43
CA LEU A 151 0.30 18.29 6.12
C LEU A 151 -1.19 18.63 6.04
N ALA A 152 -2.07 17.85 6.69
CA ALA A 152 -3.53 17.94 6.56
C ALA A 152 -4.17 19.28 6.97
N GLY A 153 -3.43 20.16 7.64
CA GLY A 153 -3.87 21.52 7.99
C GLY A 153 -2.89 22.63 7.57
N ALA A 154 -1.90 22.32 6.74
CA ALA A 154 -0.88 23.29 6.35
C ALA A 154 -1.44 24.29 5.32
N GLN A 155 -1.14 25.58 5.51
CA GLN A 155 -1.35 26.60 4.48
C GLN A 155 -0.42 26.31 3.28
N PRO A 156 -0.74 26.79 2.05
CA PRO A 156 0.07 26.48 0.86
C PRO A 156 1.56 26.81 0.98
N SER A 157 1.91 27.91 1.68
CA SER A 157 3.32 28.27 1.97
C SER A 157 4.00 27.28 2.91
N ASP A 158 3.27 26.82 3.92
CA ASP A 158 3.76 25.90 4.94
C ASP A 158 3.87 24.47 4.39
N LEU A 159 2.96 24.10 3.48
CA LEU A 159 2.97 22.81 2.79
C LEU A 159 4.29 22.63 2.05
N LYS A 160 4.67 23.57 1.18
CA LYS A 160 5.92 23.48 0.41
C LYS A 160 7.14 23.39 1.32
N MET A 161 7.17 24.18 2.39
CA MET A 161 8.26 24.16 3.37
C MET A 161 8.36 22.81 4.09
N ARG A 162 7.24 22.28 4.60
CA ARG A 162 7.20 20.97 5.29
C ARG A 162 7.62 19.83 4.37
N LEU A 163 7.12 19.81 3.14
CA LEU A 163 7.49 18.83 2.13
C LEU A 163 8.99 18.93 1.79
N ALA A 164 9.52 20.15 1.64
CA ALA A 164 10.93 20.36 1.31
C ALA A 164 11.85 19.81 2.40
N PHE A 165 11.59 20.13 3.67
CA PHE A 165 12.37 19.58 4.77
C PHE A 165 12.29 18.05 4.84
N ALA A 166 11.07 17.51 4.74
CA ALA A 166 10.86 16.07 4.83
C ALA A 166 11.55 15.30 3.70
N PHE A 167 11.52 15.80 2.46
CA PHE A 167 12.19 15.16 1.32
C PHE A 167 13.71 15.34 1.32
N MET A 168 14.22 16.41 1.94
CA MET A 168 15.66 16.58 2.14
C MET A 168 16.20 15.62 3.22
N GLU A 169 15.42 15.36 4.26
CA GLU A 169 15.76 14.43 5.34
C GLU A 169 15.64 12.97 4.89
N ASP A 170 14.55 12.61 4.20
CA ASP A 170 14.31 11.28 3.66
C ASP A 170 14.03 11.31 2.15
N LYS A 171 15.03 10.90 1.37
CA LYS A 171 14.95 10.82 -0.10
C LYS A 171 13.97 9.76 -0.61
N THR A 172 13.55 8.82 0.24
CA THR A 172 12.60 7.77 -0.13
C THR A 172 11.15 8.15 0.20
N LEU A 173 10.97 9.18 1.04
CA LEU A 173 9.67 9.67 1.45
C LEU A 173 8.87 10.23 0.28
N SER A 174 9.51 10.91 -0.68
CA SER A 174 8.80 11.47 -1.84
C SER A 174 8.13 10.36 -2.65
N LYS A 175 8.83 9.26 -2.95
CA LYS A 175 8.25 8.09 -3.65
C LYS A 175 7.08 7.51 -2.88
N THR A 176 7.21 7.35 -1.56
CA THR A 176 6.15 6.83 -0.70
C THR A 176 4.94 7.76 -0.69
N LEU A 177 5.15 9.07 -0.53
CA LEU A 177 4.07 10.05 -0.49
C LEU A 177 3.31 10.09 -1.82
N PHE A 178 3.99 10.15 -2.97
CA PHE A 178 3.32 10.13 -4.28
C PHE A 178 2.48 8.86 -4.47
N ALA A 179 3.02 7.70 -4.09
CA ALA A 179 2.27 6.45 -4.17
C ALA A 179 1.01 6.49 -3.29
N VAL A 180 1.13 6.95 -2.04
CA VAL A 180 -0.02 7.08 -1.13
C VAL A 180 -1.03 8.11 -1.64
N LEU A 181 -0.59 9.26 -2.15
CA LEU A 181 -1.45 10.30 -2.71
C LEU A 181 -2.23 9.80 -3.93
N ASN A 182 -1.59 9.05 -4.83
CA ASN A 182 -2.27 8.45 -5.97
C ASN A 182 -3.23 7.32 -5.58
N ALA A 183 -2.95 6.59 -4.50
CA ALA A 183 -3.90 5.60 -3.98
C ALA A 183 -5.08 6.27 -3.26
N ALA A 184 -4.84 7.39 -2.56
CA ALA A 184 -5.87 8.14 -1.87
C ALA A 184 -6.75 8.94 -2.84
N GLU A 185 -6.18 9.58 -3.85
CA GLU A 185 -6.87 10.48 -4.76
C GLU A 185 -6.41 10.19 -6.21
N PRO A 186 -6.88 9.08 -6.81
CA PRO A 186 -6.41 8.64 -8.12
C PRO A 186 -6.69 9.67 -9.23
N ASP A 187 -7.75 10.47 -9.08
CA ASP A 187 -8.19 11.43 -10.10
C ASP A 187 -7.42 12.77 -10.06
N ARG A 188 -6.62 13.03 -9.01
CA ARG A 188 -5.88 14.30 -8.88
C ARG A 188 -4.64 14.38 -9.76
N GLY A 189 -4.10 13.24 -10.18
CA GLY A 189 -2.98 13.20 -11.11
C GLY A 189 -1.65 13.71 -10.55
N PHE A 190 -1.30 13.39 -9.29
CA PHE A 190 0.00 13.76 -8.70
C PHE A 190 1.21 13.25 -9.49
N GLY A 191 1.04 12.20 -10.30
CA GLY A 191 2.10 11.66 -11.14
C GLY A 191 3.07 10.78 -10.36
N ARG A 192 4.37 10.84 -10.69
CA ARG A 192 5.41 10.03 -10.03
C ARG A 192 6.50 10.94 -9.47
N ALA A 193 7.08 10.54 -8.34
CA ALA A 193 8.23 11.22 -7.78
C ALA A 193 9.41 11.18 -8.76
N SER A 194 9.97 12.35 -9.03
CA SER A 194 11.15 12.55 -9.89
C SER A 194 12.45 12.20 -9.17
N GLY A 195 12.45 12.18 -7.83
CA GLY A 195 13.65 11.98 -7.00
C GLY A 195 14.43 13.27 -6.76
N GLU A 196 14.02 14.39 -7.34
CA GLU A 196 14.53 15.73 -7.00
C GLU A 196 13.57 16.39 -6.00
N PRO A 197 14.00 16.64 -4.73
CA PRO A 197 13.11 17.11 -3.68
C PRO A 197 12.28 18.33 -4.04
N MET A 198 12.90 19.37 -4.64
CA MET A 198 12.19 20.61 -4.95
C MET A 198 11.21 20.46 -6.13
N LYS A 199 11.48 19.57 -7.09
CA LYS A 199 10.52 19.26 -8.16
C LYS A 199 9.33 18.50 -7.58
N ASP A 200 9.59 17.51 -6.74
CA ASP A 200 8.57 16.69 -6.08
C ASP A 200 7.66 17.55 -5.17
N VAL A 201 8.24 18.51 -4.44
CA VAL A 201 7.49 19.48 -3.61
C VAL A 201 6.52 20.30 -4.46
N ASN A 202 6.98 20.83 -5.59
CA ASN A 202 6.13 21.66 -6.44
C ASN A 202 4.99 20.84 -7.07
N ALA A 203 5.28 19.63 -7.55
CA ALA A 203 4.27 18.73 -8.09
C ALA A 203 3.19 18.37 -7.05
N VAL A 204 3.57 18.05 -5.80
CA VAL A 204 2.57 17.79 -4.75
C VAL A 204 1.74 19.04 -4.45
N ALA A 205 2.37 20.21 -4.34
CA ALA A 205 1.70 21.45 -3.99
C ALA A 205 0.73 21.95 -5.08
N GLU A 206 1.05 21.74 -6.36
CA GLU A 206 0.18 22.10 -7.49
C GLU A 206 -1.15 21.34 -7.49
N HIS A 207 -1.13 20.06 -7.06
CA HIS A 207 -2.30 19.19 -7.04
C HIS A 207 -2.95 19.07 -5.64
N TRP A 208 -2.44 19.78 -4.64
CA TRP A 208 -2.92 19.70 -3.26
C TRP A 208 -4.33 20.28 -3.08
N GLY A 209 -4.67 21.36 -3.79
CA GLY A 209 -5.98 22.02 -3.72
C GLY A 209 -6.38 22.39 -2.29
N ASP A 210 -7.62 22.04 -1.90
CA ASP A 210 -8.16 22.25 -0.54
C ASP A 210 -7.64 21.24 0.50
N GLY A 211 -6.68 20.39 0.12
CA GLY A 211 -6.15 19.31 0.93
C GLY A 211 -6.50 17.93 0.38
N VAL A 212 -5.82 16.92 0.93
CA VAL A 212 -6.02 15.50 0.61
C VAL A 212 -6.41 14.76 1.88
N ASP A 213 -7.50 13.98 1.83
CA ASP A 213 -7.91 13.15 2.97
C ASP A 213 -6.99 11.93 3.10
N LEU A 214 -6.08 12.01 4.07
CA LEU A 214 -5.19 10.93 4.45
C LEU A 214 -5.48 10.40 5.86
N SER A 215 -6.70 10.63 6.37
CA SER A 215 -7.13 10.16 7.70
C SER A 215 -7.03 8.65 7.87
N VAL A 216 -7.12 7.90 6.77
CA VAL A 216 -6.97 6.45 6.73
C VAL A 216 -5.60 5.97 7.24
N VAL A 217 -4.53 6.75 7.01
CA VAL A 217 -3.17 6.41 7.47
C VAL A 217 -3.12 6.29 9.00
N GLU A 218 -3.89 7.11 9.72
CA GLU A 218 -3.97 7.03 11.18
C GLU A 218 -4.71 5.76 11.63
N LYS A 219 -5.70 5.30 10.87
CA LYS A 219 -6.46 4.08 11.18
C LYS A 219 -5.58 2.82 11.09
N LEU A 220 -4.58 2.83 10.21
CA LEU A 220 -3.62 1.74 9.98
C LEU A 220 -2.58 1.58 11.10
N LYS A 221 -2.56 2.46 12.10
CA LYS A 221 -1.66 2.31 13.26
C LYS A 221 -2.16 1.23 14.22
N ILE A 222 -1.25 0.34 14.59
CA ILE A 222 -1.36 -0.68 15.65
C ILE A 222 -0.63 -0.23 16.91
#